data_AF-A0A5Q0BT55-F1
#
_entry.id   AF-A0A5Q0BT55-F1
#
_cell.length_a   1.000
_cell.length_b   1.000
_cell.length_c   1.000
_cell.angle_alpha   90.00
_cell.angle_beta   90.00
_cell.angle_gamma   90.00
#
_symmetry.space_group_name_H-M   'P 1'
#
loop_
_entity.id
_entity.type
_entity.pdbx_description
1 polymer ?
#
loop_
_entity_poly.entity_id
_entity_poly.type
_entity_poly.pdbx_seq_one_letter_code
_entity_poly.pdbx_strand_id
1 'polypeptide(L)'
;MRCRQVIDDKQKLSETELEQLWELGVRLLDLDFDEIFDKDQLVYEQDVACGLIAVAVCKFRGWLNFNANQEPDCINYLVETVLTPPPGRKFDMAENIMDTWWDSFCADALPILWAENPDTPVIRQAIGTLIFNLHYNTVQRLFHEIAGLRLQLGEDFFRLQHMLLRWSVLRHRLGRLGGKEKSASEELAEETNVLLRKFVDASLSPTIPRWITIDHTFVDHRSSLNVTDEFDRQTYYPRPPGIDLHLIQSAHDWLPDLNNAHSETERLQWLEFWQQCIYTVQWMLGEGKSEIEKIDGTPYQFDRWLFKKLPVILVSTKTAQEAESLWCPILTLGAPAHYWIDDFLSDWWNYGFSSDTQGQQRFISVWKEIWAFTQTSPAWNNAAKRAWDMDKSYCSLMGLGELTLSDGFWSTDKKHLVKAMTDEFRLWCEAKLPANTCARAFIKFLTKPVAESLRIPGIKWLDQTIAQHGFWRNSCDEIDTHMADLLDISQELVKQGTETRTIYFRLLRMLVEHQNPQAMALQERLGG
;
A
#
# COMPACT_ATOMS: atom_id res chain seq x y z
N MET A 1 -22.84 8.97 15.25
CA MET A 1 -23.06 8.10 14.06
C MET A 1 -23.77 8.82 12.90
N ARG A 2 -24.97 9.38 13.07
CA ARG A 2 -25.69 10.05 11.95
C ARG A 2 -24.87 11.18 11.30
N CYS A 3 -24.23 12.04 12.08
CA CYS A 3 -23.35 13.10 11.56
C CYS A 3 -22.24 12.55 10.66
N ARG A 4 -21.57 11.46 11.09
CA ARG A 4 -20.53 10.77 10.30
C ARG A 4 -21.06 10.26 8.96
N GLN A 5 -22.23 9.62 8.96
CA GLN A 5 -22.87 9.12 7.72
C GLN A 5 -23.17 10.25 6.73
N VAL A 6 -23.52 11.44 7.23
CA VAL A 6 -23.80 12.61 6.39
C VAL A 6 -22.52 13.19 5.80
N ILE A 7 -21.48 13.37 6.62
CA ILE A 7 -20.21 13.91 6.15
C ILE A 7 -19.55 12.96 5.13
N ASP A 8 -19.64 11.64 5.34
CA ASP A 8 -19.13 10.61 4.40
C ASP A 8 -20.02 10.39 3.16
N ASP A 9 -21.05 11.22 2.93
CA ASP A 9 -22.01 11.09 1.82
C ASP A 9 -22.77 9.74 1.77
N LYS A 10 -22.78 8.97 2.87
CA LYS A 10 -23.58 7.74 3.04
C LYS A 10 -25.06 8.04 3.27
N GLN A 11 -25.37 9.25 3.74
CA GLN A 11 -26.72 9.77 3.90
C GLN A 11 -26.79 11.20 3.37
N LYS A 12 -27.74 11.49 2.48
CA LYS A 12 -28.06 12.87 2.07
C LYS A 12 -29.12 13.45 3.00
N LEU A 13 -28.97 14.72 3.36
CA LEU A 13 -29.97 15.46 4.12
C LEU A 13 -30.44 16.67 3.31
N SER A 14 -31.70 17.03 3.46
CA SER A 14 -32.24 18.34 3.11
C SER A 14 -31.97 19.36 4.23
N GLU A 15 -32.11 20.66 3.92
CA GLU A 15 -31.96 21.73 4.93
C GLU A 15 -32.97 21.59 6.09
N THR A 16 -34.20 21.16 5.81
CA THR A 16 -35.20 20.89 6.87
C THR A 16 -34.78 19.73 7.78
N GLU A 17 -34.17 18.68 7.22
CA GLU A 17 -33.66 17.57 8.02
C GLU A 17 -32.39 17.96 8.81
N LEU A 18 -31.60 18.92 8.30
CA LEU A 18 -30.49 19.53 9.05
C LEU A 18 -31.00 20.28 10.27
N GLU A 19 -32.02 21.12 10.12
CA GLU A 19 -32.62 21.87 11.24
C GLU A 19 -33.12 20.91 12.33
N GLN A 20 -33.81 19.84 11.95
CA GLN A 20 -34.27 18.80 12.89
C GLN A 20 -33.10 18.09 13.58
N LEU A 21 -32.01 17.82 12.85
CA LEU A 21 -30.81 17.22 13.41
C LEU A 21 -30.13 18.17 14.40
N TRP A 22 -30.06 19.46 14.06
CA TRP A 22 -29.47 20.50 14.88
C TRP A 22 -30.26 20.69 16.19
N GLU A 23 -31.59 20.83 16.11
CA GLU A 23 -32.47 20.93 17.27
C GLU A 23 -32.41 19.70 18.18
N LEU A 24 -32.32 18.50 17.60
CA LEU A 24 -32.10 17.28 18.39
C LEU A 24 -30.75 17.31 19.09
N GLY A 25 -29.71 17.73 18.37
CA GLY A 25 -28.36 17.85 18.90
C GLY A 25 -28.24 18.84 20.06
N VAL A 26 -28.81 20.04 19.92
CA VAL A 26 -28.86 21.04 20.99
C VAL A 26 -29.59 20.49 22.22
N ARG A 27 -30.73 19.80 22.04
CA ARG A 27 -31.43 19.15 23.16
C ARG A 27 -30.62 18.06 23.85
N LEU A 28 -29.73 17.37 23.12
CA LEU A 28 -28.84 16.39 23.73
C LEU A 28 -27.75 17.07 24.54
N LEU A 29 -27.23 18.22 24.08
CA LEU A 29 -26.22 19.00 24.80
C LEU A 29 -26.75 19.66 26.07
N ASP A 30 -28.07 19.82 26.20
CA ASP A 30 -28.72 20.26 27.45
C ASP A 30 -28.78 19.17 28.54
N LEU A 31 -28.40 17.93 28.22
CA LEU A 31 -28.39 16.82 29.17
C LEU A 31 -27.09 16.80 29.99
N ASP A 32 -27.17 16.32 31.23
CA ASP A 32 -25.98 16.07 32.05
C ASP A 32 -25.29 14.77 31.61
N PHE A 33 -24.23 14.90 30.79
CA PHE A 33 -23.47 13.75 30.30
C PHE A 33 -22.79 12.96 31.42
N ASP A 34 -22.42 13.61 32.53
CA ASP A 34 -21.79 12.97 33.68
C ASP A 34 -22.79 12.15 34.51
N GLU A 35 -24.07 12.55 34.50
CA GLU A 35 -25.15 11.76 35.10
C GLU A 35 -25.54 10.56 34.23
N ILE A 36 -25.55 10.74 32.90
CA ILE A 36 -26.06 9.74 31.95
C ILE A 36 -25.01 8.67 31.63
N PHE A 37 -23.75 9.05 31.52
CA PHE A 37 -22.66 8.15 31.15
C PHE A 37 -21.69 7.99 32.32
N ASP A 38 -21.42 6.74 32.73
CA ASP A 38 -20.46 6.42 33.80
C ASP A 38 -19.06 6.99 33.47
N LYS A 39 -18.20 7.14 34.48
CA LYS A 39 -16.85 7.73 34.41
C LYS A 39 -15.90 7.08 33.38
N ASP A 40 -16.32 5.97 32.78
CA ASP A 40 -15.65 5.27 31.68
C ASP A 40 -16.21 5.72 30.31
N GLN A 41 -16.60 7.01 30.21
CA GLN A 41 -17.40 7.60 29.14
C GLN A 41 -16.94 7.17 27.74
N LEU A 42 -17.83 6.50 27.02
CA LEU A 42 -17.65 6.15 25.60
C LEU A 42 -17.98 7.34 24.69
N VAL A 43 -18.76 8.30 25.18
CA VAL A 43 -19.25 9.47 24.44
C VAL A 43 -19.12 10.70 25.32
N TYR A 44 -18.50 11.74 24.80
CA TYR A 44 -18.41 13.07 25.41
C TYR A 44 -19.39 14.05 24.74
N GLU A 45 -19.76 15.12 25.43
CA GLU A 45 -20.56 16.21 24.85
C GLU A 45 -19.90 16.78 23.58
N GLN A 46 -18.55 16.85 23.57
CA GLN A 46 -17.76 17.33 22.45
C GLN A 46 -17.94 16.46 21.21
N ASP A 47 -18.17 15.15 21.36
CA ASP A 47 -18.41 14.26 20.21
C ASP A 47 -19.73 14.63 19.50
N VAL A 48 -20.74 15.06 20.26
CA VAL A 48 -22.03 15.50 19.73
C VAL A 48 -21.91 16.89 19.12
N ALA A 49 -21.38 17.86 19.87
CA ALA A 49 -21.26 19.24 19.43
C ALA A 49 -20.37 19.38 18.19
N CYS A 50 -19.15 18.83 18.21
CA CYS A 50 -18.26 18.85 17.04
C CYS A 50 -18.88 18.13 15.85
N GLY A 51 -19.62 17.03 16.08
CA GLY A 51 -20.31 16.31 15.02
C GLY A 51 -21.40 17.12 14.32
N LEU A 52 -22.20 17.89 15.06
CA LEU A 52 -23.22 18.78 14.48
C LEU A 52 -22.56 19.92 13.70
N ILE A 53 -21.58 20.59 14.31
CA ILE A 53 -20.86 21.70 13.70
C ILE A 53 -20.16 21.24 12.42
N ALA A 54 -19.51 20.06 12.43
CA ALA A 54 -18.86 19.52 11.24
C ALA A 54 -19.85 19.23 10.10
N VAL A 55 -21.07 18.76 10.38
CA VAL A 55 -22.11 18.62 9.33
C VAL A 55 -22.45 19.99 8.74
N ALA A 56 -22.64 21.01 9.59
CA ALA A 56 -22.95 22.36 9.13
C ALA A 56 -21.81 22.95 8.28
N VAL A 57 -20.56 22.81 8.71
CA VAL A 57 -19.38 23.33 7.98
C VAL A 57 -19.15 22.56 6.67
N CYS A 58 -19.10 21.22 6.72
CA CYS A 58 -18.69 20.41 5.57
C CYS A 58 -19.78 20.26 4.50
N LYS A 59 -21.06 20.24 4.89
CA LYS A 59 -22.18 19.95 3.95
C LYS A 59 -23.16 21.08 3.78
N PHE A 60 -23.22 22.03 4.72
CA PHE A 60 -24.24 23.08 4.73
C PHE A 60 -23.64 24.46 5.03
N ARG A 61 -22.47 24.76 4.48
CA ARG A 61 -21.73 26.01 4.73
C ARG A 61 -22.60 27.26 4.51
N GLY A 62 -23.42 27.24 3.46
CA GLY A 62 -24.37 28.31 3.17
C GLY A 62 -25.39 28.54 4.29
N TRP A 63 -25.97 27.47 4.85
CA TRP A 63 -26.90 27.56 5.98
C TRP A 63 -26.23 28.15 7.23
N LEU A 64 -24.99 27.76 7.52
CA LEU A 64 -24.25 28.32 8.66
C LEU A 64 -23.97 29.83 8.46
N ASN A 65 -23.64 30.25 7.23
CA ASN A 65 -23.45 31.66 6.89
C ASN A 65 -24.74 32.50 7.05
N PHE A 66 -25.91 31.91 6.75
CA PHE A 66 -27.20 32.58 6.97
C PHE A 66 -27.55 32.72 8.46
N ASN A 67 -27.03 31.83 9.30
CA ASN A 67 -27.14 31.88 10.77
C ASN A 67 -25.91 32.55 11.40
N ALA A 68 -25.51 33.71 10.88
CA ALA A 68 -24.25 34.40 11.20
C ALA A 68 -24.01 34.68 12.70
N ASN A 69 -25.05 34.73 13.53
CA ASN A 69 -24.87 34.89 14.98
C ASN A 69 -24.33 33.62 15.66
N GLN A 70 -24.54 32.44 15.08
CA GLN A 70 -24.12 31.14 15.64
C GLN A 70 -22.77 30.69 15.10
N GLU A 71 -22.35 31.19 13.94
CA GLU A 71 -21.12 30.79 13.29
C GLU A 71 -19.86 31.05 14.12
N PRO A 72 -19.64 32.26 14.72
CA PRO A 72 -18.48 32.48 15.58
C PRO A 72 -18.43 31.52 16.77
N ASP A 73 -19.58 31.23 17.39
CA ASP A 73 -19.67 30.30 18.53
C ASP A 73 -19.32 28.88 18.11
N CYS A 74 -19.78 28.44 16.93
CA CYS A 74 -19.42 27.13 16.38
C CYS A 74 -17.91 27.01 16.10
N ILE A 75 -17.32 28.04 15.49
CA ILE A 75 -15.88 28.06 15.20
C ILE A 75 -15.07 28.05 16.50
N ASN A 76 -15.44 28.88 17.47
CA ASN A 76 -14.80 28.93 18.78
C ASN A 76 -14.90 27.59 19.50
N TYR A 77 -16.05 26.91 19.45
CA TYR A 77 -16.21 25.61 20.10
C TYR A 77 -15.28 24.55 19.51
N LEU A 78 -15.15 24.47 18.18
CA LEU A 78 -14.20 23.54 17.53
C LEU A 78 -12.76 23.83 17.96
N VAL A 79 -12.37 25.10 17.93
CA VAL A 79 -11.02 25.55 18.29
C VAL A 79 -10.72 25.26 19.76
N GLU A 80 -11.63 25.64 20.68
CA GLU A 80 -11.47 25.38 22.11
C GLU A 80 -11.40 23.89 22.41
N THR A 81 -12.21 23.07 21.75
CA THR A 81 -12.17 21.61 21.90
C THR A 81 -10.80 21.05 21.48
N VAL A 82 -10.19 21.56 20.41
CA VAL A 82 -8.86 21.10 19.98
C VAL A 82 -7.75 21.57 20.92
N LEU A 83 -7.82 22.83 21.36
CA LEU A 83 -6.79 23.43 22.21
C LEU A 83 -6.90 23.00 23.68
N THR A 84 -8.10 22.59 24.12
CA THR A 84 -8.40 22.08 25.45
C THR A 84 -9.23 20.78 25.31
N PRO A 85 -8.61 19.69 24.85
CA PRO A 85 -9.33 18.45 24.55
C PRO A 85 -9.92 17.82 25.81
N PRO A 86 -11.06 17.11 25.71
CA PRO A 86 -11.60 16.34 26.81
C PRO A 86 -10.59 15.27 27.26
N PRO A 87 -10.69 14.77 28.51
CA PRO A 87 -9.79 13.74 29.02
C PRO A 87 -9.73 12.51 28.12
N GLY A 88 -8.52 11.94 27.98
CA GLY A 88 -8.32 10.71 27.20
C GLY A 88 -9.20 9.57 27.73
N ARG A 89 -9.76 8.78 26.81
CA ARG A 89 -10.61 7.64 27.17
C ARG A 89 -9.77 6.50 27.75
N LYS A 90 -10.39 5.64 28.57
CA LYS A 90 -9.73 4.45 29.08
C LYS A 90 -9.43 3.48 27.93
N PHE A 91 -8.22 2.93 27.93
CA PHE A 91 -7.73 1.98 26.92
C PHE A 91 -7.67 2.53 25.50
N ASP A 92 -7.61 3.86 25.36
CA ASP A 92 -7.45 4.48 24.06
C ASP A 92 -6.05 4.22 23.48
N MET A 93 -5.97 4.10 22.16
CA MET A 93 -4.74 3.74 21.46
C MET A 93 -4.68 4.42 20.09
N ALA A 94 -3.46 4.64 19.58
CA ALA A 94 -3.23 5.37 18.35
C ALA A 94 -3.90 4.74 17.11
N GLU A 95 -4.06 3.42 17.11
CA GLU A 95 -4.64 2.63 16.03
C GLU A 95 -6.18 2.55 16.10
N ASN A 96 -6.81 3.27 17.02
CA ASN A 96 -8.26 3.32 17.12
C ASN A 96 -8.88 3.81 15.80
N ILE A 97 -9.82 3.02 15.27
CA ILE A 97 -10.49 3.26 13.99
C ILE A 97 -11.79 4.06 14.12
N MET A 98 -12.19 4.41 15.35
CA MET A 98 -13.40 5.19 15.58
C MET A 98 -13.26 6.58 14.92
N ASP A 99 -14.28 6.95 14.14
CA ASP A 99 -14.33 8.20 13.37
C ASP A 99 -15.49 9.11 13.81
N THR A 100 -16.14 8.76 14.92
CA THR A 100 -17.28 9.49 15.50
C THR A 100 -16.91 10.29 16.74
N TRP A 101 -15.62 10.52 16.97
CA TRP A 101 -15.14 11.31 18.10
C TRP A 101 -14.88 12.75 17.69
N TRP A 102 -14.86 13.65 18.67
CA TRP A 102 -14.70 15.09 18.48
C TRP A 102 -13.51 15.43 17.57
N ASP A 103 -12.41 14.70 17.68
CA ASP A 103 -11.18 14.99 16.97
C ASP A 103 -11.29 14.69 15.47
N SER A 104 -11.95 13.59 15.11
CA SER A 104 -12.28 13.27 13.72
C SER A 104 -13.21 14.31 13.10
N PHE A 105 -14.19 14.82 13.85
CA PHE A 105 -15.07 15.89 13.36
C PHE A 105 -14.35 17.24 13.24
N CYS A 106 -13.49 17.58 14.19
CA CYS A 106 -12.63 18.77 14.09
C CYS A 106 -11.68 18.68 12.89
N ALA A 107 -11.11 17.50 12.64
CA ALA A 107 -10.25 17.24 11.48
C ALA A 107 -11.00 17.35 10.14
N ASP A 108 -12.32 17.16 10.12
CA ASP A 108 -13.14 17.39 8.92
C ASP A 108 -13.45 18.88 8.70
N ALA A 109 -13.82 19.59 9.78
CA ALA A 109 -14.39 20.93 9.68
C ALA A 109 -13.33 22.04 9.64
N LEU A 110 -12.29 21.97 10.49
CA LEU A 110 -11.29 23.02 10.63
C LEU A 110 -10.49 23.29 9.34
N PRO A 111 -10.17 22.29 8.48
CA PRO A 111 -9.53 22.55 7.19
C PRO A 111 -10.28 23.53 6.31
N ILE A 112 -11.61 23.39 6.24
CA ILE A 112 -12.48 24.26 5.44
C ILE A 112 -12.41 25.70 5.98
N LEU A 113 -12.59 25.84 7.31
CA LEU A 113 -12.53 27.14 7.99
C LEU A 113 -11.14 27.79 7.87
N TRP A 114 -10.07 26.99 7.92
CA TRP A 114 -8.71 27.47 7.74
C TRP A 114 -8.47 27.95 6.31
N ALA A 115 -8.92 27.21 5.30
CA ALA A 115 -8.76 27.62 3.91
C ALA A 115 -9.52 28.92 3.60
N GLU A 116 -10.69 29.13 4.21
CA GLU A 116 -11.44 30.38 4.10
C GLU A 116 -10.69 31.59 4.70
N ASN A 117 -9.99 31.40 5.82
CA ASN A 117 -9.24 32.48 6.50
C ASN A 117 -7.85 32.00 6.98
N PRO A 118 -6.86 31.81 6.07
CA PRO A 118 -5.57 31.15 6.38
C PRO A 118 -4.71 31.89 7.41
N ASP A 119 -4.90 33.21 7.51
CA ASP A 119 -4.16 34.10 8.39
C ASP A 119 -4.69 34.11 9.83
N THR A 120 -5.77 33.38 10.12
CA THR A 120 -6.39 33.34 11.46
C THR A 120 -5.51 32.51 12.41
N PRO A 121 -4.78 33.12 13.37
CA PRO A 121 -3.75 32.41 14.12
C PRO A 121 -4.33 31.28 14.99
N VAL A 122 -5.53 31.49 15.54
CA VAL A 122 -6.15 30.52 16.44
C VAL A 122 -6.63 29.25 15.70
N ILE A 123 -7.17 29.40 14.48
CA ILE A 123 -7.55 28.27 13.63
C ILE A 123 -6.29 27.53 13.18
N ARG A 124 -5.26 28.27 12.77
CA ARG A 124 -3.97 27.71 12.40
C ARG A 124 -3.32 26.93 13.56
N GLN A 125 -3.42 27.46 14.78
CA GLN A 125 -2.98 26.75 15.98
C GLN A 125 -3.76 25.45 16.20
N ALA A 126 -5.09 25.47 16.04
CA ALA A 126 -5.91 24.26 16.14
C ALA A 126 -5.52 23.21 15.08
N ILE A 127 -5.32 23.61 13.82
CA ILE A 127 -4.81 22.73 12.75
C ILE A 127 -3.45 22.11 13.12
N GLY A 128 -2.52 22.94 13.61
CA GLY A 128 -1.21 22.46 14.07
C GLY A 128 -1.32 21.46 15.22
N THR A 129 -2.18 21.72 16.20
CA THR A 129 -2.44 20.82 17.34
C THR A 129 -3.06 19.50 16.89
N LEU A 130 -3.94 19.49 15.88
CA LEU A 130 -4.53 18.25 15.36
C LEU A 130 -3.51 17.29 14.74
N ILE A 131 -2.38 17.78 14.19
CA ILE A 131 -1.29 16.90 13.73
C ILE A 131 -0.72 16.05 14.88
N PHE A 132 -0.71 16.60 16.09
CA PHE A 132 -0.19 15.93 17.27
C PHE A 132 -1.17 14.96 17.91
N ASN A 133 -2.37 14.81 17.33
CA ASN A 133 -3.38 13.90 17.83
C ASN A 133 -2.85 12.47 17.94
N LEU A 134 -3.31 11.76 18.98
CA LEU A 134 -2.95 10.36 19.23
C LEU A 134 -3.37 9.45 18.06
N HIS A 135 -4.57 9.66 17.52
CA HIS A 135 -5.19 8.79 16.53
C HIS A 135 -4.67 9.05 15.11
N TYR A 136 -4.15 7.98 14.50
CA TYR A 136 -3.74 8.01 13.10
C TYR A 136 -4.90 8.33 12.16
N ASN A 137 -6.11 7.85 12.49
CA ASN A 137 -7.33 8.15 11.74
C ASN A 137 -7.63 9.66 11.69
N THR A 138 -7.51 10.37 12.81
CA THR A 138 -7.72 11.83 12.87
C THR A 138 -6.75 12.57 11.94
N VAL A 139 -5.47 12.18 11.93
CA VAL A 139 -4.47 12.76 11.02
C VAL A 139 -4.77 12.43 9.56
N GLN A 140 -5.21 11.20 9.27
CA GLN A 140 -5.61 10.81 7.92
C GLN A 140 -6.77 11.67 7.41
N ARG A 141 -7.81 11.86 8.23
CA ARG A 141 -8.96 12.72 7.89
C ARG A 141 -8.53 14.17 7.66
N LEU A 142 -7.72 14.72 8.56
CA LEU A 142 -7.19 16.07 8.46
C LEU A 142 -6.48 16.29 7.11
N PHE A 143 -5.57 15.39 6.74
CA PHE A 143 -4.82 15.52 5.48
C PHE A 143 -5.68 15.22 4.25
N HIS A 144 -6.70 14.37 4.35
CA HIS A 144 -7.64 14.15 3.25
C HIS A 144 -8.38 15.44 2.87
N GLU A 145 -8.93 16.14 3.87
CA GLU A 145 -9.63 17.41 3.65
C GLU A 145 -8.68 18.53 3.21
N ILE A 146 -7.55 18.69 3.91
CA ILE A 146 -6.56 19.73 3.59
C ILE A 146 -5.97 19.54 2.19
N ALA A 147 -5.78 18.29 1.74
CA ALA A 147 -5.32 18.02 0.38
C ALA A 147 -6.31 18.48 -0.69
N GLY A 148 -7.61 18.39 -0.44
CA GLY A 148 -8.64 18.97 -1.31
C GLY A 148 -8.53 20.50 -1.42
N LEU A 149 -8.02 21.15 -0.37
CA LEU A 149 -7.89 22.61 -0.25
C LEU A 149 -6.46 23.12 -0.50
N ARG A 150 -5.51 22.25 -0.88
CA ARG A 150 -4.08 22.57 -0.95
C ARG A 150 -3.73 23.73 -1.89
N LEU A 151 -4.49 23.94 -2.97
CA LEU A 151 -4.29 25.07 -3.87
C LEU A 151 -4.65 26.41 -3.20
N GLN A 152 -5.69 26.41 -2.36
CA GLN A 152 -6.12 27.60 -1.61
C GLN A 152 -5.15 27.91 -0.46
N LEU A 153 -4.63 26.87 0.18
CA LEU A 153 -3.66 27.00 1.28
C LEU A 153 -2.23 27.31 0.81
N GLY A 154 -1.89 27.03 -0.45
CA GLY A 154 -0.60 27.37 -1.04
C GLY A 154 0.59 26.83 -0.24
N GLU A 155 1.50 27.70 0.16
CA GLU A 155 2.71 27.31 0.91
C GLU A 155 2.40 26.71 2.29
N ASP A 156 1.26 27.06 2.90
CA ASP A 156 0.91 26.59 4.23
C ASP A 156 0.60 25.10 4.28
N PHE A 157 0.10 24.55 3.18
CA PHE A 157 -0.03 23.12 2.99
C PHE A 157 1.32 22.40 3.16
N PHE A 158 2.37 22.92 2.52
CA PHE A 158 3.70 22.32 2.61
C PHE A 158 4.37 22.56 3.97
N ARG A 159 4.10 23.70 4.62
CA ARG A 159 4.52 23.93 6.01
C ARG A 159 3.90 22.89 6.95
N LEU A 160 2.63 22.54 6.75
CA LEU A 160 1.95 21.50 7.51
C LEU A 160 2.59 20.12 7.29
N GLN A 161 2.91 19.77 6.05
CA GLN A 161 3.63 18.52 5.73
C GLN A 161 5.04 18.47 6.35
N HIS A 162 5.77 19.59 6.34
CA HIS A 162 7.06 19.71 7.02
C HIS A 162 6.90 19.50 8.53
N MET A 163 5.89 20.14 9.14
CA MET A 163 5.57 19.97 10.56
C MET A 163 5.25 18.50 10.89
N LEU A 164 4.41 17.84 10.11
CA LEU A 164 4.10 16.42 10.25
C LEU A 164 5.36 15.55 10.18
N LEU A 165 6.25 15.80 9.21
CA LEU A 165 7.48 15.03 9.07
C LEU A 165 8.38 15.18 10.32
N ARG A 166 8.53 16.40 10.86
CA ARG A 166 9.27 16.60 12.11
C ARG A 166 8.58 15.93 13.30
N TRP A 167 7.26 16.02 13.38
CA TRP A 167 6.47 15.37 14.42
C TRP A 167 6.63 13.86 14.40
N SER A 168 6.66 13.23 13.22
CA SER A 168 6.83 11.78 13.09
C SER A 168 8.14 11.27 13.71
N VAL A 169 9.20 12.09 13.69
CA VAL A 169 10.48 11.80 14.36
C VAL A 169 10.35 11.96 15.87
N LEU A 170 9.75 13.06 16.33
CA LEU A 170 9.53 13.32 17.76
C LEU A 170 8.65 12.24 18.40
N ARG A 171 7.55 11.87 17.74
CA ARG A 171 6.63 10.82 18.17
C ARG A 171 7.31 9.45 18.26
N HIS A 172 8.15 9.10 17.27
CA HIS A 172 8.95 7.88 17.32
C HIS A 172 9.94 7.87 18.49
N ARG A 173 10.60 9.00 18.76
CA ARG A 173 11.50 9.17 19.93
C ARG A 173 10.72 9.00 21.24
N LEU A 174 9.56 9.65 21.38
CA LEU A 174 8.68 9.54 22.54
C LEU A 174 8.26 8.08 22.81
N GLY A 175 7.83 7.37 21.76
CA GLY A 175 7.44 5.96 21.86
C GLY A 175 8.56 5.05 22.37
N ARG A 176 9.81 5.31 21.98
CA ARG A 176 10.97 4.52 22.44
C ARG A 176 11.38 4.77 23.89
N LEU A 177 11.17 5.97 24.39
CA LEU A 177 11.52 6.30 25.78
C LEU A 177 10.62 5.57 26.79
N GLY A 178 9.43 5.11 26.37
CA GLY A 178 8.55 4.26 27.17
C GLY A 178 8.21 4.83 28.55
N GLY A 179 8.17 6.16 28.68
CA GLY A 179 7.94 6.86 29.95
C GLY A 179 9.07 6.74 30.99
N LYS A 180 10.25 6.21 30.63
CA LYS A 180 11.32 5.89 31.59
C LYS A 180 12.18 7.09 32.00
N GLU A 181 12.17 8.18 31.24
CA GLU A 181 12.96 9.39 31.51
C GLU A 181 12.09 10.65 31.41
N LYS A 182 11.71 11.21 32.57
CA LYS A 182 10.86 12.39 32.66
C LYS A 182 11.50 13.62 31.98
N SER A 183 12.81 13.82 32.13
CA SER A 183 13.54 14.94 31.52
C SER A 183 13.50 14.87 30.00
N ALA A 184 13.72 13.69 29.40
CA ALA A 184 13.66 13.51 27.95
C ALA A 184 12.25 13.75 27.40
N SER A 185 11.21 13.41 28.17
CA SER A 185 9.82 13.72 27.79
C SER A 185 9.50 15.21 27.84
N GLU A 186 10.05 15.95 28.81
CA GLU A 186 9.88 17.41 28.94
C GLU A 186 10.62 18.15 27.81
N GLU A 187 11.83 17.72 27.46
CA GLU A 187 12.60 18.26 26.33
C GLU A 187 11.84 18.07 25.00
N LEU A 188 11.30 16.88 24.76
CA LEU A 188 10.51 16.58 23.56
C LEU A 188 9.20 17.38 23.50
N ALA A 189 8.58 17.64 24.65
CA ALA A 189 7.41 18.52 24.71
C ALA A 189 7.77 19.97 24.33
N GLU A 190 8.93 20.47 24.75
CA GLU A 190 9.40 21.81 24.34
C GLU A 190 9.74 21.85 22.84
N GLU A 191 10.42 20.83 22.31
CA GLU A 191 10.66 20.70 20.85
C GLU A 191 9.34 20.75 20.06
N THR A 192 8.30 20.07 20.57
CA THR A 192 6.95 20.04 19.98
C THR A 192 6.28 21.43 20.01
N ASN A 193 6.38 22.14 21.14
CA ASN A 193 5.84 23.51 21.28
C ASN A 193 6.56 24.52 20.39
N VAL A 194 7.88 24.38 20.21
CA VAL A 194 8.65 25.23 19.29
C VAL A 194 8.24 24.97 17.85
N LEU A 195 8.02 23.70 17.48
CA LEU A 195 7.56 23.34 16.15
C LEU A 195 6.17 23.92 15.84
N LEU A 196 5.22 23.81 16.79
CA LEU A 196 3.89 24.39 16.66
C LEU A 196 3.96 25.91 16.48
N ARG A 197 4.72 26.61 17.32
CA ARG A 197 4.91 28.07 17.22
C ARG A 197 5.44 28.47 15.84
N LYS A 198 6.45 27.76 15.33
CA LYS A 198 6.99 28.04 13.99
C LYS A 198 5.95 27.87 12.88
N PHE A 199 5.06 26.88 13.00
CA PHE A 199 3.97 26.69 12.05
C PHE A 199 2.91 27.79 12.14
N VAL A 200 2.48 28.13 13.36
CA VAL A 200 1.48 29.19 13.62
C VAL A 200 1.98 30.55 13.13
N ASP A 201 3.25 30.89 13.38
CA ASP A 201 3.86 32.15 12.96
C ASP A 201 4.30 32.15 11.48
N ALA A 202 3.96 31.10 10.72
CA ALA A 202 4.37 30.88 9.32
C ALA A 202 5.90 30.95 9.08
N SER A 203 6.71 30.82 10.13
CA SER A 203 8.18 30.86 10.08
C SER A 203 8.82 29.52 9.77
N LEU A 204 8.05 28.42 9.83
CA LEU A 204 8.48 27.12 9.32
C LEU A 204 8.62 27.18 7.79
N SER A 205 9.73 26.65 7.27
CA SER A 205 9.96 26.60 5.82
C SER A 205 8.89 25.76 5.12
N PRO A 206 8.33 26.22 3.98
CA PRO A 206 7.45 25.41 3.15
C PRO A 206 8.22 24.34 2.36
N THR A 207 9.56 24.39 2.31
CA THR A 207 10.36 23.30 1.72
C THR A 207 10.43 22.12 2.67
N ILE A 208 9.89 20.97 2.25
CA ILE A 208 9.97 19.72 3.00
C ILE A 208 11.39 19.16 2.90
N PRO A 209 12.09 18.92 4.02
CA PRO A 209 13.43 18.34 3.99
C PRO A 209 13.40 16.87 3.55
N ARG A 210 14.49 16.40 2.93
CA ARG A 210 14.68 14.96 2.67
C ARG A 210 14.74 14.22 4.00
N TRP A 211 14.11 13.05 4.09
CA TRP A 211 13.93 12.37 5.38
C TRP A 211 15.28 12.06 6.04
N ILE A 212 16.24 11.57 5.25
CA ILE A 212 17.61 11.26 5.69
C ILE A 212 18.39 12.47 6.26
N THR A 213 17.95 13.70 5.98
CA THR A 213 18.63 14.91 6.48
C THR A 213 18.10 15.37 7.83
N ILE A 214 17.10 14.68 8.38
CA ILE A 214 16.49 15.02 9.66
C ILE A 214 17.26 14.32 10.78
N ASP A 215 17.63 15.08 11.81
CA ASP A 215 18.28 14.52 13.00
C ASP A 215 17.50 13.34 13.57
N HIS A 216 18.20 12.31 14.03
CA HIS A 216 17.66 11.05 14.58
C HIS A 216 16.96 10.11 13.59
N THR A 217 16.93 10.45 12.30
CA THR A 217 16.49 9.52 11.26
C THR A 217 17.67 8.73 10.69
N PHE A 218 17.41 7.50 10.23
CA PHE A 218 18.41 6.65 9.57
C PHE A 218 19.72 6.46 10.38
N VAL A 219 19.63 6.47 11.71
CA VAL A 219 20.79 6.29 12.60
C VAL A 219 21.10 4.81 12.77
N ASP A 220 22.34 4.42 12.49
CA ASP A 220 22.82 3.05 12.66
C ASP A 220 23.20 2.80 14.14
N HIS A 221 22.30 2.18 14.90
CA HIS A 221 22.47 1.98 16.34
C HIS A 221 23.29 0.72 16.73
N ARG A 222 23.97 0.07 15.76
CA ARG A 222 24.78 -1.18 15.86
C ARG A 222 24.02 -2.49 15.69
N SER A 223 24.60 -3.32 14.80
CA SER A 223 24.41 -4.76 14.54
C SER A 223 22.98 -5.26 14.32
N SER A 224 22.35 -4.83 13.22
CA SER A 224 21.20 -5.53 12.63
C SER A 224 21.56 -6.94 12.15
N LEU A 225 22.85 -7.24 11.97
CA LEU A 225 23.41 -8.58 11.82
C LEU A 225 23.72 -9.14 13.22
N ASN A 226 22.85 -9.97 13.77
CA ASN A 226 23.18 -10.76 14.95
C ASN A 226 22.24 -11.96 15.06
N VAL A 227 22.80 -13.09 15.48
CA VAL A 227 22.21 -14.44 15.57
C VAL A 227 22.40 -15.26 14.29
N THR A 228 23.34 -16.20 14.37
CA THR A 228 23.31 -17.44 13.61
C THR A 228 22.04 -18.19 14.00
N ASP A 229 21.13 -18.42 13.05
CA ASP A 229 20.00 -19.33 13.33
C ASP A 229 20.52 -20.78 13.55
N GLU A 230 19.64 -21.75 13.80
CA GLU A 230 20.01 -23.16 13.98
C GLU A 230 20.86 -23.75 12.81
N PHE A 231 20.94 -23.04 11.68
CA PHE A 231 21.68 -23.35 10.47
C PHE A 231 22.88 -22.41 10.21
N ASP A 232 23.38 -21.68 11.22
CA ASP A 232 24.53 -20.77 11.11
C ASP A 232 24.35 -19.59 10.12
N ARG A 233 23.09 -19.21 9.86
CA ARG A 233 22.77 -18.14 8.88
C ARG A 233 22.83 -16.75 9.50
N GLN A 234 23.43 -15.79 8.78
CA GLN A 234 23.37 -14.39 9.16
C GLN A 234 21.97 -13.82 8.90
N THR A 235 21.21 -13.66 9.98
CA THR A 235 19.89 -13.02 9.95
C THR A 235 20.01 -11.53 10.21
N TYR A 236 19.39 -10.75 9.33
CA TYR A 236 19.32 -9.31 9.38
C TYR A 236 17.96 -8.86 9.88
N TYR A 237 17.92 -8.12 10.97
CA TYR A 237 16.70 -7.51 11.49
C TYR A 237 16.50 -6.13 10.86
N PRO A 238 15.31 -5.83 10.31
CA PRO A 238 15.03 -4.53 9.72
C PRO A 238 15.37 -3.36 10.66
N ARG A 239 16.14 -2.39 10.15
CA ARG A 239 16.52 -1.21 10.92
C ARG A 239 15.30 -0.33 11.13
N PRO A 240 15.08 0.19 12.35
CA PRO A 240 14.03 1.16 12.55
C PRO A 240 14.46 2.54 12.00
N PRO A 241 13.63 3.22 11.18
CA PRO A 241 14.07 4.39 10.40
C PRO A 241 14.18 5.68 11.21
N GLY A 242 13.74 5.69 12.48
CA GLY A 242 13.70 6.90 13.30
C GLY A 242 12.48 7.79 13.05
N ILE A 243 11.48 7.26 12.33
CA ILE A 243 10.30 7.97 11.85
C ILE A 243 9.06 7.11 12.15
N ASP A 244 7.98 7.72 12.64
CA ASP A 244 6.67 7.07 12.75
C ASP A 244 6.04 6.89 11.35
N LEU A 245 6.26 5.71 10.76
CA LEU A 245 5.76 5.39 9.42
C LEU A 245 4.24 5.26 9.34
N HIS A 246 3.54 4.94 10.43
CA HIS A 246 2.07 4.91 10.43
C HIS A 246 1.50 6.32 10.33
N LEU A 247 2.12 7.29 11.00
CA LEU A 247 1.76 8.70 10.84
C LEU A 247 1.99 9.19 9.42
N ILE A 248 3.15 8.85 8.82
CA ILE A 248 3.48 9.23 7.44
C ILE A 248 2.46 8.64 6.47
N GLN A 249 2.15 7.34 6.58
CA GLN A 249 1.12 6.68 5.78
C GLN A 249 -0.22 7.41 5.91
N SER A 250 -0.67 7.65 7.15
CA SER A 250 -1.98 8.24 7.42
C SER A 250 -2.14 9.59 6.76
N ALA A 251 -1.14 10.47 6.88
CA ALA A 251 -1.17 11.80 6.30
C ALA A 251 -1.03 11.85 4.76
N HIS A 252 -0.61 10.76 4.12
CA HIS A 252 -0.35 10.72 2.68
C HIS A 252 -1.22 9.70 1.93
N ASP A 253 -2.15 9.03 2.60
CA ASP A 253 -3.01 8.01 1.98
C ASP A 253 -3.93 8.60 0.89
N TRP A 254 -4.22 9.90 0.97
CA TRP A 254 -4.98 10.65 -0.03
C TRP A 254 -4.25 10.85 -1.36
N LEU A 255 -2.92 10.70 -1.40
CA LEU A 255 -2.12 11.02 -2.59
C LEU A 255 -2.65 10.28 -3.83
N PRO A 256 -3.01 11.00 -4.91
CA PRO A 256 -3.50 10.39 -6.13
C PRO A 256 -2.31 9.92 -7.00
N ASP A 257 -2.62 9.47 -8.21
CA ASP A 257 -1.57 9.19 -9.20
C ASP A 257 -0.84 10.47 -9.65
N LEU A 258 0.34 10.31 -10.26
CA LEU A 258 1.17 11.45 -10.68
C LEU A 258 0.53 12.31 -11.78
N ASN A 259 -0.45 11.78 -12.52
CA ASN A 259 -1.14 12.53 -13.59
C ASN A 259 -2.18 13.50 -13.03
N ASN A 260 -2.59 13.34 -11.76
CA ASN A 260 -3.51 14.24 -11.07
C ASN A 260 -2.83 15.47 -10.45
N ALA A 261 -1.51 15.61 -10.59
CA ALA A 261 -0.81 16.81 -10.14
C ALA A 261 -1.24 18.03 -10.97
N HIS A 262 -1.47 19.16 -10.31
CA HIS A 262 -1.84 20.43 -10.94
C HIS A 262 -0.68 21.09 -11.69
N SER A 263 0.56 20.74 -11.35
CA SER A 263 1.76 21.28 -11.97
C SER A 263 2.89 20.25 -12.03
N GLU A 264 3.88 20.50 -12.89
CA GLU A 264 5.08 19.67 -12.94
C GLU A 264 5.88 19.71 -11.63
N THR A 265 5.89 20.86 -10.94
CA THR A 265 6.54 21.00 -9.63
C THR A 265 5.87 20.10 -8.60
N GLU A 266 4.54 20.11 -8.51
CA GLU A 266 3.79 19.24 -7.60
C GLU A 266 4.00 17.76 -7.93
N ARG A 267 3.98 17.41 -9.23
CA ARG A 267 4.26 16.04 -9.69
C ARG A 267 5.63 15.55 -9.22
N LEU A 268 6.66 16.39 -9.35
CA LEU A 268 8.02 16.06 -8.93
C LEU A 268 8.12 15.95 -7.40
N GLN A 269 7.39 16.77 -6.64
CA GLN A 269 7.32 16.65 -5.19
C GLN A 269 6.67 15.33 -4.76
N TRP A 270 5.58 14.91 -5.41
CA TRP A 270 4.96 13.62 -5.14
C TRP A 270 5.86 12.45 -5.52
N LEU A 271 6.55 12.54 -6.67
CA LEU A 271 7.54 11.55 -7.06
C LEU A 271 8.68 11.45 -6.03
N GLU A 272 9.20 12.58 -5.56
CA GLU A 272 10.22 12.60 -4.51
C GLU A 272 9.71 11.96 -3.22
N PHE A 273 8.46 12.22 -2.80
CA PHE A 273 7.86 11.56 -1.64
C PHE A 273 7.89 10.03 -1.77
N TRP A 274 7.46 9.49 -2.92
CA TRP A 274 7.48 8.05 -3.16
C TRP A 274 8.91 7.48 -3.19
N GLN A 275 9.87 8.22 -3.75
CA GLN A 275 11.30 7.86 -3.71
C GLN A 275 11.84 7.82 -2.27
N GLN A 276 11.45 8.76 -1.40
CA GLN A 276 11.84 8.76 0.02
C GLN A 276 11.23 7.56 0.76
N CYS A 277 9.97 7.19 0.47
CA CYS A 277 9.33 5.99 1.02
C CYS A 277 10.11 4.72 0.63
N ILE A 278 10.43 4.58 -0.66
CA ILE A 278 11.18 3.44 -1.19
C ILE A 278 12.59 3.38 -0.61
N TYR A 279 13.29 4.51 -0.56
CA TYR A 279 14.60 4.61 0.04
C TYR A 279 14.55 4.18 1.52
N THR A 280 13.48 4.56 2.23
CA THR A 280 13.27 4.13 3.61
C THR A 280 13.16 2.63 3.72
N VAL A 281 12.31 1.98 2.92
CA VAL A 281 12.20 0.51 2.90
C VAL A 281 13.54 -0.14 2.55
N GLN A 282 14.21 0.32 1.50
CA GLN A 282 15.52 -0.21 1.11
C GLN A 282 16.55 -0.07 2.24
N TRP A 283 16.57 1.07 2.93
CA TRP A 283 17.44 1.29 4.07
C TRP A 283 17.05 0.39 5.24
N MET A 284 15.77 0.28 5.60
CA MET A 284 15.34 -0.62 6.67
C MET A 284 15.80 -2.06 6.40
N LEU A 285 15.85 -2.49 5.14
CA LEU A 285 16.21 -3.85 4.71
C LEU A 285 17.70 -4.04 4.37
N GLY A 286 18.55 -3.07 4.69
CA GLY A 286 20.00 -3.22 4.58
C GLY A 286 20.55 -3.05 3.16
N GLU A 287 19.81 -2.40 2.26
CA GLU A 287 20.33 -1.85 1.00
C GLU A 287 20.90 -2.88 0.02
N GLY A 288 20.51 -4.16 0.14
CA GLY A 288 20.98 -5.24 -0.72
C GLY A 288 22.45 -5.61 -0.46
N LYS A 289 22.96 -5.31 0.73
CA LYS A 289 24.31 -5.70 1.17
C LYS A 289 24.52 -7.21 1.04
N SER A 290 25.61 -7.61 0.38
CA SER A 290 25.90 -9.02 0.03
C SER A 290 26.07 -9.96 1.22
N GLU A 291 26.42 -9.42 2.39
CA GLU A 291 26.53 -10.16 3.65
C GLU A 291 25.19 -10.56 4.25
N ILE A 292 24.09 -9.91 3.83
CA ILE A 292 22.76 -10.24 4.31
C ILE A 292 22.31 -11.51 3.62
N GLU A 293 22.31 -12.62 4.34
CA GLU A 293 21.76 -13.86 3.80
C GLU A 293 20.25 -13.90 3.99
N LYS A 294 19.73 -13.56 5.17
CA LYS A 294 18.29 -13.58 5.51
C LYS A 294 17.86 -12.23 6.05
N ILE A 295 16.66 -11.77 5.70
CA ILE A 295 15.97 -10.71 6.44
C ILE A 295 14.89 -11.35 7.31
N ASP A 296 14.82 -10.94 8.57
CA ASP A 296 13.78 -11.38 9.50
C ASP A 296 12.44 -10.67 9.23
N GLY A 297 11.35 -11.42 9.35
CA GLY A 297 9.99 -10.93 9.17
C GLY A 297 9.47 -10.94 7.73
N THR A 298 8.40 -10.18 7.53
CA THR A 298 7.68 -9.99 6.26
C THR A 298 7.30 -8.51 6.13
N PRO A 299 6.84 -8.03 4.96
CA PRO A 299 6.39 -6.65 4.80
C PRO A 299 5.44 -6.17 5.89
N TYR A 300 5.79 -5.06 6.53
CA TYR A 300 4.97 -4.39 7.55
C TYR A 300 3.82 -3.61 6.90
N GLN A 301 2.92 -3.06 7.72
CA GLN A 301 1.75 -2.31 7.24
C GLN A 301 2.13 -1.16 6.30
N PHE A 302 3.18 -0.40 6.61
CA PHE A 302 3.69 0.67 5.75
C PHE A 302 4.18 0.14 4.40
N ASP A 303 4.96 -0.95 4.39
CA ASP A 303 5.48 -1.56 3.17
C ASP A 303 4.34 -2.03 2.26
N ARG A 304 3.33 -2.69 2.84
CA ARG A 304 2.15 -3.16 2.11
C ARG A 304 1.33 -2.00 1.57
N TRP A 305 1.15 -0.92 2.33
CA TRP A 305 0.50 0.29 1.84
C TRP A 305 1.25 0.88 0.64
N LEU A 306 2.58 0.98 0.75
CA LEU A 306 3.44 1.47 -0.31
C LEU A 306 3.34 0.60 -1.57
N PHE A 307 3.42 -0.74 -1.43
CA PHE A 307 3.34 -1.68 -2.55
C PHE A 307 1.99 -1.68 -3.26
N LYS A 308 0.89 -1.35 -2.58
CA LYS A 308 -0.41 -1.13 -3.21
C LYS A 308 -0.48 0.15 -4.05
N LYS A 309 0.23 1.20 -3.62
CA LYS A 309 0.24 2.52 -4.29
C LYS A 309 1.21 2.56 -5.47
N LEU A 310 2.41 1.98 -5.31
CA LEU A 310 3.49 2.06 -6.31
C LEU A 310 3.10 1.64 -7.73
N PRO A 311 2.33 0.56 -7.99
CA PRO A 311 1.97 0.16 -9.35
C PRO A 311 1.22 1.27 -10.11
N VAL A 312 0.30 1.96 -9.42
CA VAL A 312 -0.45 3.09 -9.97
C VAL A 312 0.49 4.27 -10.27
N ILE A 313 1.45 4.53 -9.38
CA ILE A 313 2.47 5.58 -9.56
C ILE A 313 3.40 5.25 -10.73
N LEU A 314 3.89 4.00 -10.81
CA LEU A 314 4.77 3.50 -11.86
C LEU A 314 4.15 3.65 -13.25
N VAL A 315 2.86 3.33 -13.39
CA VAL A 315 2.10 3.50 -14.63
C VAL A 315 1.90 4.97 -15.00
N SER A 316 2.03 5.88 -14.04
CA SER A 316 1.91 7.33 -14.22
C SER A 316 3.26 8.04 -14.41
N THR A 317 4.38 7.30 -14.42
CA THR A 317 5.71 7.88 -14.67
C THR A 317 5.89 8.28 -16.13
N LYS A 318 6.64 9.36 -16.37
CA LYS A 318 6.89 9.90 -17.71
C LYS A 318 8.10 9.27 -18.39
N THR A 319 9.06 8.78 -17.60
CA THR A 319 10.34 8.24 -18.14
C THR A 319 10.72 6.92 -17.48
N ALA A 320 11.53 6.12 -18.17
CA ALA A 320 12.10 4.89 -17.62
C ALA A 320 12.92 5.17 -16.35
N GLN A 321 13.67 6.28 -16.30
CA GLN A 321 14.46 6.66 -15.12
C GLN A 321 13.58 6.94 -13.89
N GLU A 322 12.42 7.59 -14.07
CA GLU A 322 11.47 7.78 -12.98
C GLU A 322 10.93 6.44 -12.46
N ALA A 323 10.53 5.54 -13.37
CA ALA A 323 10.07 4.21 -12.97
C ALA A 323 11.17 3.43 -12.26
N GLU A 324 12.38 3.39 -12.82
CA GLU A 324 13.54 2.70 -12.27
C GLU A 324 13.85 3.18 -10.84
N SER A 325 13.75 4.48 -10.58
CA SER A 325 13.97 5.03 -9.24
C SER A 325 13.00 4.51 -8.16
N LEU A 326 11.86 3.93 -8.57
CA LEU A 326 10.82 3.40 -7.68
C LEU A 326 10.90 1.87 -7.54
N TRP A 327 11.01 1.12 -8.65
CA TRP A 327 11.01 -0.34 -8.59
C TRP A 327 12.40 -0.95 -8.32
N CYS A 328 13.47 -0.36 -8.84
CA CYS A 328 14.82 -0.94 -8.79
C CYS A 328 15.35 -1.11 -7.36
N PRO A 329 15.14 -0.15 -6.44
CA PRO A 329 15.59 -0.28 -5.06
C PRO A 329 15.02 -1.52 -4.33
N ILE A 330 13.78 -1.92 -4.64
CA ILE A 330 13.14 -3.12 -4.07
C ILE A 330 13.79 -4.38 -4.67
N LEU A 331 13.88 -4.45 -6.00
CA LEU A 331 14.34 -5.66 -6.68
C LEU A 331 15.84 -5.92 -6.51
N THR A 332 16.63 -4.89 -6.18
CA THR A 332 18.06 -5.00 -5.89
C THR A 332 18.33 -5.71 -4.55
N LEU A 333 17.35 -5.77 -3.64
CA LEU A 333 17.49 -6.47 -2.36
C LEU A 333 17.69 -7.99 -2.53
N GLY A 334 17.18 -8.57 -3.62
CA GLY A 334 17.38 -9.99 -3.98
C GLY A 334 16.72 -10.99 -3.01
N ALA A 335 17.22 -12.24 -3.08
CA ALA A 335 16.67 -13.38 -2.33
C ALA A 335 16.48 -13.19 -0.81
N PRO A 336 17.34 -12.44 -0.09
CA PRO A 336 17.11 -12.17 1.33
C PRO A 336 15.78 -11.46 1.62
N ALA A 337 15.28 -10.64 0.67
CA ALA A 337 14.06 -9.86 0.78
C ALA A 337 12.89 -10.41 -0.08
N HIS A 338 12.89 -11.71 -0.41
CA HIS A 338 11.89 -12.30 -1.32
C HIS A 338 10.44 -12.03 -0.90
N TYR A 339 10.12 -11.93 0.39
CA TYR A 339 8.76 -11.55 0.83
C TYR A 339 8.36 -10.14 0.36
N TRP A 340 9.26 -9.17 0.41
CA TRP A 340 9.00 -7.81 -0.09
C TRP A 340 8.91 -7.76 -1.60
N ILE A 341 9.78 -8.51 -2.28
CA ILE A 341 9.77 -8.62 -3.75
C ILE A 341 8.46 -9.28 -4.22
N ASP A 342 8.05 -10.38 -3.58
CA ASP A 342 6.82 -11.10 -3.89
C ASP A 342 5.58 -10.23 -3.70
N ASP A 343 5.47 -9.53 -2.58
CA ASP A 343 4.33 -8.63 -2.31
C ASP A 343 4.28 -7.48 -3.32
N PHE A 344 5.43 -6.84 -3.61
CA PHE A 344 5.51 -5.79 -4.62
C PHE A 344 5.10 -6.29 -6.02
N LEU A 345 5.60 -7.45 -6.46
CA LEU A 345 5.28 -8.01 -7.77
C LEU A 345 3.83 -8.50 -7.84
N SER A 346 3.30 -9.03 -6.74
CA SER A 346 1.87 -9.38 -6.65
C SER A 346 1.00 -8.12 -6.81
N ASP A 347 1.32 -7.05 -6.09
CA ASP A 347 0.57 -5.80 -6.16
C ASP A 347 0.75 -5.07 -7.50
N TRP A 348 1.90 -5.23 -8.16
CA TRP A 348 2.10 -4.80 -9.55
C TRP A 348 0.99 -5.33 -10.46
N TRP A 349 0.68 -6.62 -10.37
CA TRP A 349 -0.40 -7.22 -11.16
C TRP A 349 -1.80 -6.81 -10.69
N ASN A 350 -2.01 -6.67 -9.38
CA ASN A 350 -3.33 -6.35 -8.82
C ASN A 350 -3.75 -4.91 -9.06
N TYR A 351 -2.81 -3.96 -9.01
CA TYR A 351 -3.09 -2.52 -9.01
C TYR A 351 -2.49 -1.78 -10.20
N GLY A 352 -1.49 -2.34 -10.88
CA GLY A 352 -0.84 -1.68 -12.03
C GLY A 352 -1.63 -1.80 -13.33
N PHE A 353 -2.58 -2.73 -13.43
CA PHE A 353 -3.35 -2.89 -14.67
C PHE A 353 -4.42 -1.79 -14.81
N SER A 354 -4.22 -0.87 -15.76
CA SER A 354 -5.22 0.16 -16.08
C SER A 354 -6.24 -0.30 -17.13
N SER A 355 -7.43 0.29 -17.08
CA SER A 355 -8.46 0.13 -18.11
C SER A 355 -8.19 0.94 -19.37
N ASP A 356 -7.40 2.01 -19.28
CA ASP A 356 -7.06 2.86 -20.42
C ASP A 356 -5.84 2.33 -21.19
N THR A 357 -5.78 2.65 -22.49
CA THR A 357 -4.73 2.13 -23.39
C THR A 357 -3.33 2.65 -23.04
N GLN A 358 -3.20 3.90 -22.59
CA GLN A 358 -1.90 4.47 -22.27
C GLN A 358 -1.33 3.82 -21.01
N GLY A 359 -2.16 3.62 -19.99
CA GLY A 359 -1.81 2.91 -18.77
C GLY A 359 -1.39 1.46 -19.06
N GLN A 360 -2.10 0.75 -19.94
CA GLN A 360 -1.71 -0.60 -20.37
C GLN A 360 -0.36 -0.64 -21.08
N GLN A 361 -0.08 0.32 -21.96
CA GLN A 361 1.22 0.42 -22.63
C GLN A 361 2.34 0.70 -21.63
N ARG A 362 2.10 1.61 -20.67
CA ARG A 362 3.10 1.93 -19.65
C ARG A 362 3.34 0.75 -18.71
N PHE A 363 2.29 0.03 -18.32
CA PHE A 363 2.39 -1.23 -17.59
C PHE A 363 3.31 -2.22 -18.31
N ILE A 364 3.06 -2.52 -19.59
CA ILE A 364 3.91 -3.45 -20.35
C ILE A 364 5.35 -2.94 -20.44
N SER A 365 5.57 -1.64 -20.66
CA SER A 365 6.90 -1.04 -20.73
C SER A 365 7.69 -1.23 -19.43
N VAL A 366 7.10 -0.84 -18.29
CA VAL A 366 7.76 -0.97 -16.98
C VAL A 366 8.00 -2.42 -16.63
N TRP A 367 7.06 -3.32 -16.93
CA TRP A 367 7.26 -4.76 -16.74
C TRP A 367 8.44 -5.30 -17.58
N LYS A 368 8.60 -4.86 -18.84
CA LYS A 368 9.76 -5.25 -19.66
C LYS A 368 11.08 -4.67 -19.12
N GLU A 369 11.06 -3.45 -18.59
CA GLU A 369 12.22 -2.84 -17.91
C GLU A 369 12.63 -3.70 -16.69
N ILE A 370 11.66 -4.10 -15.85
CA ILE A 370 11.87 -5.00 -14.72
C ILE A 370 12.41 -6.37 -15.17
N TRP A 371 11.80 -6.98 -16.19
CA TRP A 371 12.26 -8.26 -16.74
C TRP A 371 13.71 -8.18 -17.22
N ALA A 372 14.07 -7.13 -17.96
CA ALA A 372 15.44 -6.92 -18.44
C ALA A 372 16.44 -6.78 -17.28
N PHE A 373 16.05 -6.10 -16.20
CA PHE A 373 16.86 -6.01 -14.98
C PHE A 373 17.09 -7.40 -14.36
N THR A 374 16.06 -8.24 -14.21
CA THR A 374 16.25 -9.57 -13.59
C THR A 374 17.18 -10.47 -14.40
N GLN A 375 17.22 -10.32 -15.73
CA GLN A 375 18.15 -11.09 -16.58
C GLN A 375 19.62 -10.74 -16.35
N THR A 376 19.92 -9.53 -15.87
CA THR A 376 21.30 -9.02 -15.73
C THR A 376 21.74 -8.88 -14.28
N SER A 377 20.79 -8.82 -13.34
CA SER A 377 21.06 -8.54 -11.93
C SER A 377 21.66 -9.76 -11.20
N PRO A 378 22.84 -9.61 -10.56
CA PRO A 378 23.40 -10.65 -9.70
C PRO A 378 22.48 -11.02 -8.54
N ALA A 379 21.66 -10.08 -8.06
CA ALA A 379 20.71 -10.30 -6.96
C ALA A 379 19.63 -11.35 -7.30
N TRP A 380 19.36 -11.55 -8.60
CA TRP A 380 18.36 -12.50 -9.12
C TRP A 380 18.96 -13.79 -9.68
N ASN A 381 20.25 -13.76 -10.03
CA ASN A 381 20.93 -14.86 -10.74
C ASN A 381 21.94 -15.64 -9.88
N ASN A 382 22.14 -15.27 -8.61
CA ASN A 382 23.08 -15.98 -7.75
C ASN A 382 22.50 -17.33 -7.27
N ALA A 383 22.99 -18.43 -7.85
CA ALA A 383 22.35 -19.74 -7.87
C ALA A 383 22.51 -20.60 -6.59
N ALA A 384 23.30 -20.19 -5.60
CA ALA A 384 23.87 -21.18 -4.67
C ALA A 384 23.11 -21.40 -3.35
N LYS A 385 22.35 -20.42 -2.81
CA LYS A 385 21.80 -20.54 -1.44
C LYS A 385 20.28 -20.41 -1.29
N ARG A 386 19.54 -19.86 -2.28
CA ARG A 386 18.08 -19.57 -2.18
C ARG A 386 17.34 -19.61 -3.52
N ALA A 387 17.65 -20.59 -4.35
CA ALA A 387 17.02 -20.72 -5.67
C ALA A 387 15.47 -20.79 -5.57
N TRP A 388 14.94 -21.52 -4.59
CA TRP A 388 13.50 -21.70 -4.42
C TRP A 388 12.74 -20.41 -4.08
N ASP A 389 13.27 -19.57 -3.18
CA ASP A 389 12.66 -18.28 -2.84
C ASP A 389 12.54 -17.40 -4.10
N MET A 390 13.60 -17.39 -4.91
CA MET A 390 13.62 -16.62 -6.16
C MET A 390 12.74 -17.22 -7.25
N ASP A 391 12.56 -18.55 -7.32
CA ASP A 391 11.65 -19.18 -8.27
C ASP A 391 10.21 -18.69 -8.08
N LYS A 392 9.79 -18.49 -6.82
CA LYS A 392 8.48 -17.89 -6.52
C LYS A 392 8.41 -16.43 -6.97
N SER A 393 9.45 -15.62 -6.71
CA SER A 393 9.49 -14.24 -7.20
C SER A 393 9.49 -14.13 -8.72
N TYR A 394 10.16 -15.05 -9.42
CA TYR A 394 10.08 -15.17 -10.87
C TYR A 394 8.66 -15.54 -11.35
N CYS A 395 7.94 -16.41 -10.64
CA CYS A 395 6.53 -16.67 -10.95
C CYS A 395 5.67 -15.42 -10.76
N SER A 396 5.84 -14.70 -9.65
CA SER A 396 5.15 -13.44 -9.37
C SER A 396 5.41 -12.39 -10.47
N LEU A 397 6.66 -12.25 -10.93
CA LEU A 397 7.02 -11.35 -12.03
C LEU A 397 6.26 -11.68 -13.32
N MET A 398 6.06 -12.96 -13.63
CA MET A 398 5.34 -13.41 -14.83
C MET A 398 3.81 -13.38 -14.66
N GLY A 399 3.30 -12.96 -13.51
CA GLY A 399 1.86 -12.99 -13.22
C GLY A 399 1.33 -14.41 -12.99
N LEU A 400 2.20 -15.28 -12.47
CA LEU A 400 1.94 -16.68 -12.13
C LEU A 400 1.95 -16.90 -10.60
N GLY A 401 1.74 -15.82 -9.84
CA GLY A 401 1.59 -15.87 -8.39
C GLY A 401 0.24 -16.46 -7.96
N GLU A 402 0.07 -16.74 -6.68
CA GLU A 402 -1.13 -17.37 -6.15
C GLU A 402 -2.40 -16.54 -6.40
N LEU A 403 -2.34 -15.22 -6.15
CA LEU A 403 -3.45 -14.30 -6.36
C LEU A 403 -3.82 -14.13 -7.84
N THR A 404 -2.83 -14.05 -8.73
CA THR A 404 -3.07 -13.87 -10.17
C THR A 404 -3.56 -15.15 -10.84
N LEU A 405 -3.22 -16.33 -10.30
CA LEU A 405 -3.75 -17.62 -10.76
C LEU A 405 -5.13 -17.99 -10.18
N SER A 406 -5.67 -17.16 -9.29
CA SER A 406 -7.06 -17.29 -8.82
C SER A 406 -8.05 -17.08 -9.98
N ASP A 407 -9.29 -17.51 -9.78
CA ASP A 407 -10.31 -17.40 -10.82
C ASP A 407 -10.74 -15.94 -11.01
N GLY A 408 -10.89 -15.53 -12.27
CA GLY A 408 -11.35 -14.19 -12.65
C GLY A 408 -10.25 -13.19 -12.99
N PHE A 409 -9.02 -13.34 -12.47
CA PHE A 409 -7.93 -12.40 -12.80
C PHE A 409 -7.53 -12.48 -14.29
N TRP A 410 -7.15 -13.68 -14.75
CA TRP A 410 -6.73 -13.97 -16.13
C TRP A 410 -7.93 -14.18 -17.07
N SER A 411 -8.69 -13.11 -17.25
CA SER A 411 -9.85 -13.02 -18.13
C SER A 411 -9.46 -12.68 -19.59
N THR A 412 -10.40 -12.87 -20.53
CA THR A 412 -10.12 -12.78 -21.98
C THR A 412 -9.76 -11.38 -22.48
N ASP A 413 -10.15 -10.32 -21.76
CA ASP A 413 -9.75 -8.92 -22.00
C ASP A 413 -8.22 -8.73 -21.92
N LYS A 414 -7.51 -9.62 -21.21
CA LYS A 414 -6.05 -9.56 -21.01
C LYS A 414 -5.25 -10.33 -22.07
N LYS A 415 -5.90 -10.87 -23.13
CA LYS A 415 -5.20 -11.63 -24.19
C LYS A 415 -4.07 -10.84 -24.86
N HIS A 416 -4.23 -9.52 -24.98
CA HIS A 416 -3.23 -8.64 -25.57
C HIS A 416 -1.94 -8.58 -24.72
N LEU A 417 -2.03 -8.69 -23.39
CA LEU A 417 -0.88 -8.74 -22.50
C LEU A 417 -0.04 -9.99 -22.75
N VAL A 418 -0.69 -11.16 -22.76
CA VAL A 418 -0.02 -12.45 -23.00
C VAL A 418 0.70 -12.46 -24.35
N LYS A 419 0.07 -11.87 -25.38
CA LYS A 419 0.70 -11.69 -26.69
C LYS A 419 1.95 -10.80 -26.61
N ALA A 420 1.92 -9.72 -25.84
CA ALA A 420 3.06 -8.80 -25.68
C ALA A 420 4.24 -9.40 -24.87
N MET A 421 3.96 -10.44 -24.07
CA MET A 421 4.90 -11.12 -23.17
C MET A 421 5.42 -12.47 -23.71
N THR A 422 5.01 -12.88 -24.91
CA THR A 422 5.23 -14.25 -25.42
C THR A 422 6.71 -14.64 -25.50
N ASP A 423 7.58 -13.72 -25.91
CA ASP A 423 9.02 -13.98 -25.99
C ASP A 423 9.65 -14.13 -24.60
N GLU A 424 9.23 -13.31 -23.66
CA GLU A 424 9.69 -13.37 -22.28
C GLU A 424 9.19 -14.65 -21.58
N PHE A 425 7.96 -15.11 -21.85
CA PHE A 425 7.49 -16.42 -21.39
C PHE A 425 8.36 -17.56 -21.91
N ARG A 426 8.80 -17.49 -23.17
CA ARG A 426 9.71 -18.50 -23.75
C ARG A 426 11.04 -18.51 -22.99
N LEU A 427 11.69 -17.36 -22.84
CA LEU A 427 12.98 -17.24 -22.14
C LEU A 427 12.85 -17.66 -20.66
N TRP A 428 11.76 -17.29 -20.01
CA TRP A 428 11.46 -17.71 -18.64
C TRP A 428 11.30 -19.23 -18.54
N CYS A 429 10.56 -19.87 -19.46
CA CYS A 429 10.39 -21.32 -19.46
C CYS A 429 11.73 -22.04 -19.65
N GLU A 430 12.55 -21.60 -20.61
CA GLU A 430 13.88 -22.18 -20.84
C GLU A 430 14.76 -22.16 -19.59
N ALA A 431 14.66 -21.09 -18.78
CA ALA A 431 15.50 -20.93 -17.58
C ALA A 431 14.90 -21.52 -16.30
N LYS A 432 13.57 -21.51 -16.13
CA LYS A 432 12.90 -21.70 -14.82
C LYS A 432 11.95 -22.89 -14.75
N LEU A 433 11.50 -23.42 -15.88
CA LEU A 433 10.57 -24.55 -15.90
C LEU A 433 11.10 -25.85 -15.25
N PRO A 434 12.42 -26.11 -15.13
CA PRO A 434 12.91 -27.25 -14.36
C PRO A 434 12.51 -27.22 -12.87
N ALA A 435 12.20 -26.07 -12.29
CA ALA A 435 11.77 -25.95 -10.90
C ALA A 435 10.28 -26.33 -10.72
N ASN A 436 9.96 -27.16 -9.71
CA ASN A 436 8.59 -27.62 -9.46
C ASN A 436 7.59 -26.48 -9.27
N THR A 437 7.97 -25.43 -8.53
CA THR A 437 7.13 -24.24 -8.28
C THR A 437 6.74 -23.56 -9.60
N CYS A 438 7.72 -23.36 -10.49
CA CYS A 438 7.53 -22.73 -11.79
C CYS A 438 6.69 -23.60 -12.72
N ALA A 439 6.98 -24.90 -12.80
CA ALA A 439 6.20 -25.83 -13.61
C ALA A 439 4.73 -25.87 -13.20
N ARG A 440 4.46 -26.01 -11.90
CA ARG A 440 3.09 -25.99 -11.35
C ARG A 440 2.35 -24.71 -11.72
N ALA A 441 2.98 -23.55 -11.49
CA ALA A 441 2.38 -22.26 -11.76
C ALA A 441 2.09 -22.05 -13.26
N PHE A 442 3.03 -22.45 -14.12
CA PHE A 442 2.89 -22.34 -15.57
C PHE A 442 1.80 -23.26 -16.14
N ILE A 443 1.76 -24.52 -15.70
CA ILE A 443 0.71 -25.47 -16.12
C ILE A 443 -0.67 -24.92 -15.73
N LYS A 444 -0.83 -24.45 -14.49
CA LYS A 444 -2.07 -23.82 -14.02
C LYS A 444 -2.44 -22.56 -14.80
N PHE A 445 -1.47 -21.77 -15.27
CA PHE A 445 -1.73 -20.63 -16.13
C PHE A 445 -2.21 -21.03 -17.53
N LEU A 446 -1.61 -22.07 -18.13
CA LEU A 446 -2.02 -22.55 -19.45
C LEU A 446 -3.48 -23.04 -19.49
N THR A 447 -4.06 -23.39 -18.33
CA THR A 447 -5.48 -23.72 -18.23
C THR A 447 -6.40 -22.51 -18.40
N LYS A 448 -5.90 -21.29 -18.17
CA LYS A 448 -6.70 -20.07 -18.22
C LYS A 448 -7.09 -19.70 -19.68
N PRO A 449 -8.25 -19.06 -19.91
CA PRO A 449 -8.68 -18.66 -21.25
C PRO A 449 -7.73 -17.68 -21.95
N VAL A 450 -7.05 -16.84 -21.18
CA VAL A 450 -6.10 -15.84 -21.70
C VAL A 450 -4.88 -16.49 -22.36
N ALA A 451 -4.50 -17.70 -21.92
CA ALA A 451 -3.29 -18.40 -22.33
C ALA A 451 -3.49 -19.24 -23.60
N GLU A 452 -4.64 -19.16 -24.27
CA GLU A 452 -4.99 -19.95 -25.46
C GLU A 452 -3.88 -19.93 -26.53
N SER A 453 -3.32 -18.75 -26.84
CA SER A 453 -2.24 -18.61 -27.82
C SER A 453 -0.91 -19.24 -27.38
N LEU A 454 -0.73 -19.46 -26.08
CA LEU A 454 0.46 -20.07 -25.49
C LEU A 454 0.32 -21.57 -25.24
N ARG A 455 -0.85 -22.19 -25.43
CA ARG A 455 -1.03 -23.62 -25.11
C ARG A 455 -0.14 -24.55 -25.93
N ILE A 456 -0.09 -24.35 -27.25
CA ILE A 456 0.76 -25.16 -28.13
C ILE A 456 2.25 -24.97 -27.79
N PRO A 457 2.81 -23.75 -27.80
CA PRO A 457 4.22 -23.58 -27.46
C PRO A 457 4.51 -24.01 -26.01
N GLY A 458 3.61 -23.74 -25.06
CA GLY A 458 3.73 -24.13 -23.66
C GLY A 458 3.81 -25.65 -23.46
N ILE A 459 2.95 -26.42 -24.13
CA ILE A 459 3.01 -27.89 -24.13
C ILE A 459 4.34 -28.39 -24.72
N LYS A 460 4.84 -27.75 -25.78
CA LYS A 460 6.15 -28.09 -26.36
C LYS A 460 7.29 -27.82 -25.37
N TRP A 461 7.26 -26.68 -24.66
CA TRP A 461 8.26 -26.35 -23.65
C TRP A 461 8.22 -27.33 -22.47
N LEU A 462 7.03 -27.70 -21.99
CA LEU A 462 6.87 -28.70 -20.92
C LEU A 462 7.46 -30.05 -21.32
N ASP A 463 7.15 -30.56 -22.53
CA ASP A 463 7.70 -31.83 -23.03
C ASP A 463 9.23 -31.78 -23.16
N GLN A 464 9.78 -30.68 -23.68
CA GLN A 464 11.22 -30.48 -23.79
C GLN A 464 11.90 -30.48 -22.42
N THR A 465 11.33 -29.78 -21.43
CA THR A 465 11.88 -29.76 -20.07
C THR A 465 11.84 -31.13 -19.41
N ILE A 466 10.73 -31.87 -19.55
CA ILE A 466 10.63 -33.25 -19.03
C ILE A 466 11.68 -34.15 -19.69
N ALA A 467 11.90 -34.02 -21.00
CA ALA A 467 12.89 -34.81 -21.72
C ALA A 467 14.34 -34.52 -21.25
N GLN A 468 14.63 -33.28 -20.83
CA GLN A 468 15.97 -32.85 -20.43
C GLN A 468 16.26 -33.07 -18.93
N HIS A 469 15.27 -32.81 -18.07
CA HIS A 469 15.45 -32.76 -16.62
C HIS A 469 14.68 -33.85 -15.87
N GLY A 470 13.86 -34.64 -16.56
CA GLY A 470 12.94 -35.59 -15.96
C GLY A 470 11.65 -34.93 -15.48
N PHE A 471 10.68 -35.75 -15.08
CA PHE A 471 9.40 -35.27 -14.57
C PHE A 471 9.53 -34.74 -13.12
N TRP A 472 8.76 -33.71 -12.79
CA TRP A 472 8.73 -33.06 -11.47
C TRP A 472 8.11 -33.98 -10.40
N ARG A 473 8.88 -34.94 -9.87
CA ARG A 473 8.38 -36.01 -8.99
C ARG A 473 8.41 -35.74 -7.48
N ASN A 474 8.74 -34.52 -7.03
CA ASN A 474 8.85 -34.23 -5.60
C ASN A 474 7.66 -33.41 -5.05
N SER A 475 7.00 -34.00 -4.04
CA SER A 475 6.20 -33.42 -2.95
C SER A 475 4.79 -32.87 -3.19
N CYS A 476 4.28 -32.74 -4.43
CA CYS A 476 2.92 -32.25 -4.66
C CYS A 476 2.20 -33.07 -5.75
N ASP A 477 1.19 -33.86 -5.36
CA ASP A 477 0.23 -34.56 -6.24
C ASP A 477 -0.59 -33.59 -7.15
N GLU A 478 -0.33 -32.29 -7.06
CA GLU A 478 -1.01 -31.22 -7.79
C GLU A 478 -0.52 -31.06 -9.24
N ILE A 479 0.76 -31.36 -9.55
CA ILE A 479 1.29 -31.15 -10.92
C ILE A 479 0.61 -32.09 -11.91
N ASP A 480 0.45 -33.37 -11.56
CA ASP A 480 -0.24 -34.35 -12.40
C ASP A 480 -1.70 -33.94 -12.63
N THR A 481 -2.37 -33.46 -11.59
CA THR A 481 -3.75 -32.95 -11.66
C THR A 481 -3.87 -31.77 -12.61
N HIS A 482 -3.04 -30.73 -12.42
CA HIS A 482 -3.06 -29.56 -13.30
C HIS A 482 -2.64 -29.87 -14.74
N MET A 483 -1.73 -30.83 -14.95
CA MET A 483 -1.37 -31.28 -16.30
C MET A 483 -2.53 -32.02 -16.95
N ALA A 484 -3.26 -32.86 -16.21
CA ALA A 484 -4.46 -33.52 -16.71
C ALA A 484 -5.56 -32.50 -17.08
N ASP A 485 -5.74 -31.44 -16.28
CA ASP A 485 -6.65 -30.33 -16.59
C ASP A 485 -6.25 -29.64 -17.89
N LEU A 486 -4.95 -29.32 -18.04
CA LEU A 486 -4.43 -28.70 -19.25
C LEU A 486 -4.67 -29.55 -20.50
N LEU A 487 -4.42 -30.86 -20.42
CA LEU A 487 -4.64 -31.77 -21.56
C LEU A 487 -6.13 -31.91 -21.89
N ASP A 488 -7.01 -31.97 -20.89
CA ASP A 488 -8.47 -32.08 -21.12
C ASP A 488 -9.01 -30.86 -21.86
N ILE A 489 -8.69 -29.64 -21.40
CA ILE A 489 -9.13 -28.41 -22.09
C ILE A 489 -8.46 -28.21 -23.46
N SER A 490 -7.35 -28.92 -23.72
CA SER A 490 -6.54 -28.80 -24.93
C SER A 490 -6.73 -29.99 -25.88
N GLN A 491 -7.78 -30.80 -25.71
CA GLN A 491 -8.06 -31.98 -26.56
C GLN A 491 -8.10 -31.65 -28.07
N GLU A 492 -8.54 -30.45 -28.44
CA GLU A 492 -8.61 -30.02 -29.83
C GLU A 492 -7.23 -29.88 -30.49
N LEU A 493 -6.15 -29.76 -29.69
CA LEU A 493 -4.78 -29.71 -30.20
C LEU A 493 -4.35 -31.03 -30.86
N VAL A 494 -5.01 -32.15 -30.55
CA VAL A 494 -4.79 -33.45 -31.21
C VAL A 494 -5.04 -33.36 -32.73
N LYS A 495 -5.89 -32.43 -33.17
CA LYS A 495 -6.21 -32.19 -34.58
C LYS A 495 -5.19 -31.27 -35.26
N GLN A 496 -4.29 -30.64 -34.51
CA GLN A 496 -3.39 -29.59 -34.98
C GLN A 496 -1.97 -30.13 -35.26
N GLY A 497 -1.84 -30.86 -36.38
CA GLY A 497 -0.55 -31.33 -36.89
C GLY A 497 0.03 -32.56 -36.17
N THR A 498 0.90 -33.30 -36.85
CA THR A 498 1.44 -34.58 -36.37
C THR A 498 2.35 -34.42 -35.14
N GLU A 499 3.12 -33.35 -35.08
CA GLU A 499 4.07 -33.10 -33.99
C GLU A 499 3.35 -32.80 -32.66
N THR A 500 2.44 -31.81 -32.65
CA THR A 500 1.64 -31.45 -31.45
C THR A 500 0.85 -32.65 -30.93
N ARG A 501 0.24 -33.42 -31.83
CA ARG A 501 -0.46 -34.66 -31.49
C ARG A 501 0.45 -35.67 -30.79
N THR A 502 1.67 -35.85 -31.29
CA THR A 502 2.65 -36.79 -30.72
C THR A 502 3.05 -36.37 -29.31
N ILE A 503 3.30 -35.07 -29.10
CA ILE A 503 3.66 -34.52 -27.79
C ILE A 503 2.51 -34.68 -26.81
N TYR A 504 1.29 -34.34 -27.23
CA TYR A 504 0.08 -34.49 -26.42
C TYR A 504 -0.09 -35.93 -25.90
N PHE A 505 -0.01 -36.93 -26.79
CA PHE A 505 -0.16 -38.32 -26.39
C PHE A 505 1.01 -38.83 -25.53
N ARG A 506 2.21 -38.27 -25.68
CA ARG A 506 3.35 -38.61 -24.81
C ARG A 506 3.10 -38.14 -23.38
N LEU A 507 2.68 -36.88 -23.21
CA LEU A 507 2.33 -36.33 -21.90
C LEU A 507 1.14 -37.08 -21.28
N LEU A 508 0.10 -37.37 -22.07
CA LEU A 508 -1.06 -38.14 -21.61
C LEU A 508 -0.66 -39.54 -21.12
N ARG A 509 0.15 -40.26 -21.91
CA ARG A 509 0.63 -41.60 -21.54
C ARG A 509 1.43 -41.57 -20.25
N MET A 510 2.30 -40.58 -20.07
CA MET A 510 3.07 -40.41 -18.85
C MET A 510 2.16 -40.24 -17.63
N LEU A 511 1.10 -39.42 -17.72
CA LEU A 511 0.13 -39.27 -16.62
C LEU A 511 -0.67 -40.56 -16.34
N VAL A 512 -0.99 -41.35 -17.37
CA VAL A 512 -1.60 -42.68 -17.21
C VAL A 512 -0.66 -43.65 -16.51
N GLU A 513 0.65 -43.62 -16.84
CA GLU A 513 1.67 -44.39 -16.14
C GLU A 513 1.82 -43.96 -14.67
N HIS A 514 1.50 -42.71 -14.35
CA HIS A 514 1.39 -42.20 -12.97
C HIS A 514 0.02 -42.50 -12.31
N GLN A 515 -0.88 -43.23 -12.98
CA GLN A 515 -2.22 -43.58 -12.50
C GLN A 515 -3.15 -42.39 -12.23
N ASN A 516 -2.98 -41.27 -12.94
CA ASN A 516 -3.88 -40.12 -12.81
C ASN A 516 -5.29 -40.45 -13.35
N PRO A 517 -6.37 -40.37 -12.54
CA PRO A 517 -7.72 -40.76 -12.96
C PRO A 517 -8.27 -40.00 -14.16
N GLN A 518 -8.02 -38.69 -14.22
CA GLN A 518 -8.51 -37.83 -15.30
C GLN A 518 -7.78 -38.11 -16.62
N ALA A 519 -6.47 -38.39 -16.55
CA ALA A 519 -5.70 -38.81 -17.72
C ALA A 519 -6.18 -40.16 -18.28
N MET A 520 -6.53 -41.14 -17.42
CA MET A 520 -7.09 -42.42 -17.87
C MET A 520 -8.45 -42.22 -18.58
N ALA A 521 -9.35 -41.43 -17.99
CA ALA A 521 -10.64 -41.11 -18.62
C ALA A 521 -10.49 -40.32 -19.95
N LEU A 522 -9.48 -39.45 -20.04
CA LEU A 522 -9.16 -38.73 -21.27
C LEU A 522 -8.58 -39.65 -22.36
N GLN A 523 -7.74 -40.62 -21.98
CA GLN A 523 -7.23 -41.64 -22.90
C GLN A 523 -8.35 -42.50 -23.49
N GLU A 524 -9.32 -42.92 -22.67
CA GLU A 524 -10.49 -43.67 -23.13
C GLU A 524 -11.34 -42.86 -24.13
N ARG A 525 -11.57 -41.57 -23.87
CA ARG A 525 -12.33 -40.68 -24.76
C ARG A 525 -11.66 -40.43 -26.12
N LEU A 526 -10.34 -40.44 -26.17
CA LEU A 526 -9.55 -40.16 -27.39
C LEU A 526 -9.12 -41.43 -28.14
N GLY A 527 -9.15 -42.59 -27.48
CA GLY A 527 -8.75 -43.89 -27.99
C GLY A 527 -9.90 -44.76 -28.53
N GLY A 528 -11.15 -44.37 -28.27
CA GLY A 528 -12.34 -44.88 -28.99
C GLY A 528 -12.64 -44.03 -30.22
#